data_AF-A0A969ES19-F1
#
_entry.id   AF-A0A969ES19-F1
#
_cell.length_a   1.000
_cell.length_b   1.000
_cell.length_c   1.000
_cell.angle_alpha   90.00
_cell.angle_beta   90.00
_cell.angle_gamma   90.00
#
_symmetry.space_group_name_H-M   'P 1'
#
loop_
_entity.id
_entity.type
_entity.pdbx_description
1 polymer ?
#
loop_
_entity_poly.entity_id
_entity_poly.type
_entity_poly.pdbx_seq_one_letter_code
_entity_poly.pdbx_strand_id
1 'polypeptide(L)' 'GCPVIIFFGLYRGSNRYDIHFERLADVITLDRACRQQQLQHWAQRYAERLEHYTRSAPYNWFNFYDFWEET' A
#
# COMPACT_ATOMS: atom_id res chain seq x y z
N GLY A 1 1.91 -12.88 -16.48
CA GLY A 1 1.81 -11.92 -15.37
C GLY A 1 1.06 -10.68 -15.83
N CYS A 2 0.57 -9.86 -14.92
CA CYS A 2 -0.07 -8.58 -15.21
C CYS A 2 0.51 -7.44 -14.35
N PRO A 3 0.36 -6.17 -14.78
CA PRO A 3 0.76 -5.02 -13.99
C PRO A 3 -0.02 -4.94 -12.68
N VAL A 4 0.67 -4.55 -11.61
CA VAL A 4 0.09 -4.28 -10.31
C VAL A 4 0.18 -2.78 -10.06
N ILE A 5 -0.98 -2.15 -10.00
CA ILE A 5 -1.13 -0.73 -9.69
C ILE A 5 -1.70 -0.62 -8.29
N ILE A 6 -1.09 0.23 -7.47
CA ILE A 6 -1.66 0.65 -6.18
C ILE A 6 -2.22 2.05 -6.34
N PHE A 7 -3.27 2.37 -5.59
CA PHE A 7 -3.85 3.70 -5.62
C PHE A 7 -4.28 4.15 -4.23
N PHE A 8 -4.27 5.47 -4.03
CA PHE A 8 -4.63 6.12 -2.77
C PHE A 8 -5.55 7.29 -3.05
N GLY A 9 -6.70 7.30 -2.38
CA GLY A 9 -7.67 8.39 -2.45
C GLY A 9 -7.59 9.23 -1.18
N LEU A 10 -7.27 10.51 -1.33
CA LEU A 10 -7.17 11.45 -0.21
C LEU A 10 -8.31 12.45 -0.30
N TYR A 11 -9.17 12.47 0.71
CA TYR A 11 -10.21 13.49 0.85
C TYR A 11 -9.59 14.84 1.22
N ARG A 12 -9.96 15.87 0.46
CA ARG A 12 -9.48 17.26 0.61
C ARG A 12 -10.58 18.23 1.08
N GLY A 13 -11.67 17.71 1.62
CA GLY A 13 -12.82 18.51 2.02
C GLY A 13 -13.74 18.85 0.85
N SER A 14 -15.00 19.15 1.17
CA SER A 14 -16.00 19.63 0.20
C SER A 14 -16.16 18.75 -1.04
N ASN A 15 -16.25 17.43 -0.84
CA ASN A 15 -16.33 16.43 -1.92
C ASN A 15 -15.19 16.48 -2.95
N ARG A 16 -14.00 16.98 -2.57
CA ARG A 16 -12.80 16.93 -3.42
C ARG A 16 -11.87 15.82 -2.97
N TYR A 17 -11.24 15.17 -3.94
CA TYR A 17 -10.33 14.05 -3.72
C TYR A 17 -9.09 14.18 -4.60
N ASP A 18 -7.93 13.90 -4.04
CA ASP A 18 -6.74 13.59 -4.82
C ASP A 18 -6.68 12.07 -4.97
N ILE A 19 -6.48 11.59 -6.20
CA ILE A 19 -6.31 10.17 -6.48
C ILE A 19 -4.91 9.97 -7.04
N HIS A 20 -4.09 9.22 -6.32
CA HIS A 20 -2.74 8.89 -6.72
C HIS A 20 -2.71 7.46 -7.22
N PHE A 21 -2.20 7.25 -8.44
CA PHE A 21 -1.93 5.93 -9.00
C PHE A 21 -0.44 5.71 -9.09
N GLU A 22 0.02 4.56 -8.65
CA GLU A 22 1.43 4.18 -8.72
C GLU A 22 1.58 2.77 -9.26
N ARG A 23 2.57 2.59 -10.13
CA ARG A 23 2.93 1.28 -10.66
C ARG A 23 3.83 0.57 -9.66
N LEU A 24 3.30 -0.44 -8.97
CA LEU A 24 4.07 -1.21 -8.00
C LEU A 24 4.97 -2.23 -8.72
N ALA A 25 4.45 -2.90 -9.75
CA ALA A 25 5.20 -3.84 -10.57
C ALA A 25 4.59 -4.01 -11.96
N ASP A 26 5.42 -4.34 -12.96
CA ASP A 26 4.94 -4.75 -14.29
C ASP A 26 4.40 -6.18 -14.28
N VAL A 27 5.07 -7.04 -13.52
CA VAL A 27 4.68 -8.42 -13.21
C VAL A 27 5.33 -8.76 -11.88
N ILE A 28 4.56 -9.36 -10.96
CA ILE A 28 5.13 -10.00 -9.76
C ILE A 28 5.34 -11.48 -10.08
N THR A 29 6.61 -11.87 -10.17
CA THR A 29 7.01 -13.28 -10.27
C THR A 29 7.64 -13.70 -8.96
N LEU A 30 7.16 -14.81 -8.40
CA LEU A 30 7.66 -15.36 -7.14
C LEU A 30 8.30 -16.72 -7.41
N ASP A 31 9.59 -16.84 -7.12
CA ASP A 31 10.30 -18.11 -7.08
C ASP A 31 9.78 -18.92 -5.88
N ARG A 32 9.52 -20.21 -6.09
CA ARG A 32 9.11 -21.11 -5.01
C ARG A 32 10.14 -21.19 -3.89
N ALA A 33 11.43 -21.18 -4.22
CA ALA A 33 12.50 -21.32 -3.23
C ALA A 33 12.59 -20.11 -2.28
N CYS A 34 12.30 -18.90 -2.79
CA CYS A 34 12.43 -17.63 -2.06
C CYS A 34 11.09 -16.91 -1.88
N ARG A 35 9.97 -17.62 -2.04
CA ARG A 35 8.63 -17.03 -2.13
C ARG A 35 8.32 -16.08 -0.99
N GLN A 36 8.63 -16.47 0.24
CA GLN A 36 8.31 -15.68 1.43
C GLN A 36 9.10 -14.38 1.48
N GLN A 37 10.40 -14.43 1.17
CA GLN A 37 11.25 -13.22 1.16
C GLN A 37 10.80 -12.25 0.05
N GLN A 38 10.45 -12.78 -1.12
CA GLN A 38 9.96 -11.96 -2.23
C GLN A 38 8.58 -11.37 -1.94
N LEU A 39 7.69 -12.13 -1.30
CA LEU A 39 6.42 -11.59 -0.81
C LEU A 39 6.63 -10.49 0.22
N GLN A 40 7.52 -10.70 1.18
CA GLN A 40 7.86 -9.70 2.20
C GLN A 40 8.38 -8.41 1.53
N HIS A 41 9.23 -8.52 0.52
CA HIS A 41 9.71 -7.37 -0.24
C HIS A 41 8.56 -6.56 -0.86
N TRP A 42 7.61 -7.20 -1.53
CA TRP A 42 6.48 -6.50 -2.15
C TRP A 42 5.50 -5.94 -1.11
N ALA A 43 5.25 -6.67 -0.02
CA ALA A 43 4.43 -6.20 1.09
C ALA A 43 5.05 -4.96 1.74
N GLN A 44 6.37 -4.97 1.94
CA GLN A 44 7.11 -3.83 2.50
C GLN A 44 7.02 -2.61 1.60
N ARG A 45 7.22 -2.78 0.28
CA ARG A 45 7.07 -1.66 -0.67
C ARG A 45 5.67 -1.06 -0.65
N TYR A 46 4.63 -1.90 -0.56
CA TYR A 46 3.27 -1.41 -0.37
C TYR A 46 3.14 -0.62 0.95
N ALA A 47 3.64 -1.17 2.06
CA ALA A 47 3.59 -0.53 3.37
C ALA A 47 4.33 0.83 3.40
N GLU A 48 5.45 0.96 2.70
CA GLU A 48 6.19 2.24 2.57
C GLU A 48 5.37 3.31 1.84
N ARG A 49 4.67 2.94 0.76
CA ARG A 49 3.80 3.89 0.03
C ARG A 49 2.57 4.26 0.84
N LEU A 50 2.01 3.27 1.52
CA LEU A 50 0.90 3.42 2.44
C LEU A 50 1.27 4.38 3.59
N GLU A 51 2.42 4.20 4.24
CA GLU A 51 2.96 5.11 5.26
C GLU A 51 3.10 6.53 4.71
N HIS A 52 3.68 6.69 3.52
CA HIS A 52 3.87 8.01 2.91
C HIS A 52 2.56 8.82 2.84
N TYR A 53 1.49 8.20 2.34
CA TYR A 53 0.19 8.88 2.22
C TYR A 53 -0.48 9.09 3.58
N THR A 54 -0.41 8.13 4.48
CA THR A 54 -0.91 8.27 5.86
C THR A 54 -0.23 9.43 6.58
N ARG A 55 1.07 9.60 6.43
CA ARG A 55 1.78 10.76 7.02
C ARG A 55 1.36 12.08 6.40
N SER A 56 1.08 12.10 5.09
CA SER A 56 0.64 13.31 4.38
C SER A 56 -0.81 13.71 4.68
N ALA A 57 -1.64 12.74 5.06
CA ALA A 57 -3.07 12.91 5.28
C ALA A 57 -3.56 11.97 6.41
N PRO A 58 -3.13 12.19 7.67
CA PRO A 58 -3.33 11.23 8.76
C PRO A 58 -4.79 10.91 9.06
N TYR A 59 -5.70 11.87 8.88
CA TYR A 59 -7.13 11.66 9.09
C TYR A 59 -7.82 10.88 7.96
N ASN A 60 -7.13 10.54 6.88
CA ASN A 60 -7.65 9.72 5.79
C ASN A 60 -7.33 8.23 5.96
N TRP A 61 -6.66 7.86 7.06
CA TRP A 61 -6.37 6.49 7.41
C TRP A 61 -7.50 5.89 8.25
N PHE A 62 -8.47 5.27 7.59
CA PHE A 62 -9.63 4.65 8.24
C PHE A 62 -9.36 3.21 8.70
N ASN A 63 -8.19 2.97 9.32
CA ASN A 63 -7.89 1.68 9.91
C ASN A 63 -8.27 1.68 11.39
N PHE A 64 -9.34 0.96 11.73
CA PHE A 64 -9.81 0.78 13.10
C PHE A 64 -9.53 -0.63 13.62
N TYR A 65 -8.77 -1.43 12.87
CA TYR A 65 -8.35 -2.75 13.30
C TYR A 65 -7.16 -2.63 14.23
N ASP A 66 -7.14 -3.46 15.27
CA ASP A 66 -5.95 -3.66 16.08
C ASP A 66 -4.96 -4.52 15.28
N PHE A 67 -4.10 -3.85 14.51
CA PHE A 67 -3.15 -4.49 13.62
C PHE A 67 -1.87 -4.94 14.33
N TRP A 68 -1.65 -4.44 15.55
CA TRP A 68 -0.40 -4.56 16.27
C TRP A 68 -0.57 -5.28 17.61
N GLU A 69 -1.54 -6.20 17.68
CA GLU A 69 -1.71 -7.07 18.86
C GLU A 69 -0.34 -7.58 19.32
N GLU A 70 0.10 -7.10 20.49
CA GLU A 70 1.30 -7.54 21.16
C GLU A 70 1.01 -8.93 21.75
N THR A 71 1.24 -9.98 20.95
CA THR A 71 1.42 -11.34 21.48
C THR A 71 2.80 -11.52 22.10
#